data_AF-A0ABD3WSU7-F1
#
_entry.id   AF-A0ABD3WSU7-F1
#
_cell.length_a   1.000
_cell.length_b   1.000
_cell.length_c   1.000
_cell.angle_alpha   90.00
_cell.angle_beta   90.00
_cell.angle_gamma   90.00
#
_symmetry.space_group_name_H-M   'P 1'
#
loop_
_entity.id
_entity.type
_entity.pdbx_description
1 polymer ?
#
loop_
_entity_poly.entity_id
_entity_poly.type
_entity_poly.pdbx_seq_one_letter_code
_entity_poly.pdbx_strand_id
1 'polypeptide(L)' 'SCSPGFFRSTNNTCQACPGGTYQPGTEQSSCISCPSGTSTNQIASTSQAQCL' A
#
# COMPACT_ATOMS: atom_id res chain seq x y z
N SER A 1 -8.38 -11.39 -6.41
CA SER A 1 -8.10 -10.73 -5.12
C SER A 1 -6.74 -10.05 -5.18
N CYS A 2 -6.62 -8.84 -4.65
CA CYS A 2 -5.31 -8.18 -4.49
C CYS A 2 -4.72 -8.57 -3.12
N SER A 3 -3.46 -9.01 -3.13
CA SER A 3 -2.70 -9.36 -1.93
C SER A 3 -2.33 -8.10 -1.14
N PRO A 4 -1.92 -8.23 0.14
CA PRO A 4 -1.36 -7.13 0.91
C PRO A 4 -0.23 -6.43 0.15
N GLY A 5 -0.17 -5.11 0.28
CA GLY A 5 0.72 -4.25 -0.49
C GLY A 5 0.18 -3.89 -1.88
N PHE A 6 -1.00 -4.39 -2.26
CA PHE A 6 -1.63 -4.07 -3.53
C PHE A 6 -3.07 -3.62 -3.33
N PHE A 7 -3.46 -2.61 -4.08
CA PHE A 7 -4.83 -2.12 -4.12
C PHE A 7 -5.46 -2.38 -5.48
N ARG A 8 -6.78 -2.54 -5.50
CA ARG A 8 -7.57 -2.66 -6.72
C ARG A 8 -7.77 -1.29 -7.33
N SER A 9 -7.08 -1.05 -8.45
CA SER A 9 -7.23 0.16 -9.25
C SER A 9 -8.58 0.19 -9.97
N THR A 10 -8.95 1.34 -10.52
CA THR A 10 -10.21 1.55 -11.28
C THR A 10 -10.32 0.64 -12.51
N ASN A 11 -9.18 0.20 -13.05
CA ASN A 11 -9.11 -0.78 -14.15
C ASN A 11 -9.25 -2.24 -13.68
N ASN A 12 -9.66 -2.48 -12.44
CA ASN A 12 -9.72 -3.79 -11.79
C ASN A 12 -8.38 -4.55 -11.73
N THR A 13 -7.27 -3.84 -11.92
CA THR A 13 -5.91 -4.40 -11.79
C THR A 13 -5.37 -4.18 -10.37
N CYS A 14 -4.53 -5.11 -9.90
CA CYS A 14 -3.83 -4.95 -8.64
C CYS A 14 -2.59 -4.08 -8.85
N GLN A 15 -2.60 -2.87 -8.30
CA GLN A 15 -1.48 -1.95 -8.34
C GLN A 15 -0.75 -1.98 -7.00
N ALA A 16 0.58 -1.99 -7.06
CA ALA A 16 1.42 -1.92 -5.88
C ALA A 16 1.21 -0.58 -5.17
N CYS A 17 1.21 -0.59 -3.84
CA CYS A 17 1.18 0.63 -3.07
C CYS A 17 2.44 1.46 -3.33
N PRO A 18 2.32 2.74 -3.71
CA PRO A 18 3.47 3.59 -3.94
C PRO A 18 4.27 3.82 -2.65
N GLY A 19 5.52 4.26 -2.80
CA GLY A 19 6.36 4.67 -1.69
C GLY A 19 5.67 5.74 -0.83
N GLY A 20 5.78 5.62 0.48
CA GLY A 20 5.03 6.47 1.42
C GLY A 20 3.62 5.99 1.71
N THR A 21 3.23 4.81 1.20
CA THR A 21 1.95 4.19 1.50
C THR A 21 2.11 2.69 1.76
N TYR A 22 1.16 2.11 2.48
CA TYR A 22 1.13 0.69 2.82
C TYR A 22 -0.31 0.16 2.81
N GLN A 23 -0.48 -1.15 2.70
CA GLN A 23 -1.80 -1.77 2.65
C GLN A 23 -1.74 -3.17 3.28
N PRO A 24 -2.35 -3.40 4.48
CA PRO A 24 -2.18 -4.64 5.24
C PRO A 24 -3.19 -5.75 4.92
N GLY A 25 -4.39 -5.39 4.47
CA GLY A 25 -5.46 -6.35 4.15
C GLY A 25 -5.35 -6.99 2.76
N THR A 26 -6.33 -7.78 2.39
CA THR A 26 -6.55 -8.19 1.00
C THR A 26 -7.70 -7.41 0.39
N GLU A 27 -7.74 -7.34 -0.94
CA GLU A 27 -8.86 -6.79 -1.71
C GLU A 27 -9.22 -5.33 -1.38
N GLN A 28 -8.24 -4.56 -0.89
CA GLN A 28 -8.43 -3.13 -0.68
C GLN A 28 -8.50 -2.38 -2.01
N SER A 29 -9.25 -1.28 -2.04
CA SER A 29 -9.37 -0.36 -3.18
C SER A 29 -8.38 0.80 -3.13
N SER A 30 -7.61 0.94 -2.04
CA SER A 30 -6.61 2.00 -1.88
C SER A 30 -5.50 1.61 -0.90
N CYS A 31 -4.39 2.34 -0.96
CA CYS A 31 -3.31 2.27 0.03
C CYS A 31 -3.47 3.32 1.11
N ILE A 32 -2.96 3.02 2.30
CA ILE A 32 -2.96 3.88 3.47
C ILE A 32 -1.68 4.69 3.48
N SER A 33 -1.77 6.00 3.62
CA SER A 33 -0.59 6.87 3.71
C SER A 33 0.18 6.63 5.01
N CYS A 34 1.51 6.70 4.92
CA CYS A 34 2.36 6.74 6.09
C CYS A 34 2.08 7.99 6.96
N PRO A 35 2.27 7.90 8.28
CA PRO A 35 2.17 9.06 9.17
C PRO A 35 3.13 10.19 8.77
N SER A 36 2.77 11.41 9.11
CA SER A 36 3.50 12.63 8.72
C SER A 36 4.99 12.55 9.10
N GLY A 37 5.85 12.80 8.11
CA GLY A 37 7.30 12.75 8.29
C GLY A 37 7.93 11.36 8.13
N THR A 38 7.13 10.32 7.84
CA THR A 38 7.62 8.97 7.55
C THR A 38 7.26 8.53 6.14
N SER A 39 8.05 7.63 5.56
CA SER A 39 7.79 7.06 4.24
C SER A 39 8.24 5.61 4.16
N THR A 40 7.64 4.83 3.26
CA THR A 40 8.13 3.49 2.99
C THR A 40 9.30 3.52 2.03
N ASN A 41 10.34 2.73 2.32
CA ASN A 41 11.50 2.59 1.44
C ASN A 41 11.19 1.85 0.14
N GLN A 42 10.09 1.08 0.10
CA GLN A 42 9.71 0.28 -1.05
C GLN A 42 8.22 0.42 -1.37
N ILE A 43 7.90 0.18 -2.63
CA ILE A 43 6.52 -0.04 -3.09
C ILE A 43 6.00 -1.37 -2.56
N ALA A 44 4.68 -1.58 -2.66
CA ALA A 44 3.99 -2.77 -2.17
C ALA A 44 4.20 -3.03 -0.67
N SER A 45 4.34 -1.96 0.12
CA SER A 45 4.45 -2.09 1.57
C SER A 45 3.16 -2.62 2.16
N THR A 46 3.28 -3.58 3.07
CA THR A 46 2.16 -4.31 3.66
C THR A 46 1.84 -3.81 5.07
N SER A 47 2.74 -3.07 5.71
CA SER A 47 2.58 -2.66 7.10
C SER A 47 3.03 -1.23 7.35
N GLN A 48 2.37 -0.57 8.30
CA GLN A 48 2.78 0.74 8.82
C GLN A 48 4.20 0.70 9.42
N ALA A 49 4.63 -0.45 9.93
CA ALA A 49 5.99 -0.62 10.48
C ALA A 49 7.09 -0.40 9.43
N GLN A 50 6.75 -0.38 8.14
CA GLN A 50 7.68 -0.08 7.05
C GLN A 50 7.80 1.43 6.76
N CYS A 51 6.98 2.27 7.40
CA CYS A 51 7.11 3.71 7.38
C CYS A 51 8.22 4.14 8.34
N LEU A 52 9.32 4.67 7.79
CA LEU A 52 10.50 5.13 8.52
C LEU A 52 10.69 6.64 8.37
#